data_AF-A0A7R9TV81-F1
#
_entry.id   AF-A0A7R9TV81-F1
#
_cell.length_a   1.000
_cell.length_b   1.000
_cell.length_c   1.000
_cell.angle_alpha   90.00
_cell.angle_beta   90.00
_cell.angle_gamma   90.00
#
_symmetry.space_group_name_H-M   'P 1'
#
loop_
_entity.id
_entity.type
_entity.pdbx_description
1 polymer ?
#
loop_
_entity_poly.entity_id
_entity_poly.type
_entity_poly.pdbx_seq_one_letter_code
_entity_poly.pdbx_strand_id
1 'polypeptide(L)'
;ASPPPPPDAAPPIPPPSSRLLAGEIVDLVCRASEIIDESVELHVLKCLLTAVSSKTFRVHGRALLRVVRTCYNVFLGSKSEVNQSTAKASLTQMLTVVFHRLEAGSSEASAPAIVVADLLRPSEKSKPSDGDGVQEMVNFVQSFVGKVIADMNTVTLTTFGGPDAAATAAAA
;
A
#
# COMPACT_ATOMS: atom_id res chain seq x y z
N ALA A 1 -27.97 46.03 23.87
CA ALA A 1 -28.44 44.82 23.18
C ALA A 1 -27.87 44.84 21.77
N SER A 2 -26.94 43.94 21.45
CA SER A 2 -26.35 43.87 20.11
C SER A 2 -27.35 43.23 19.13
N PRO A 3 -27.41 43.68 17.86
CA PRO A 3 -28.34 43.13 16.89
C PRO A 3 -27.96 41.69 16.52
N PRO A 4 -28.96 40.85 16.15
CA PRO A 4 -28.70 39.47 15.74
C PRO A 4 -27.97 39.44 14.36
N PRO A 5 -27.06 38.47 14.14
CA PRO A 5 -26.36 38.35 12.87
C PRO A 5 -27.30 37.90 11.74
N PRO A 6 -27.02 38.28 10.48
CA PRO A 6 -27.88 37.98 9.32
C PRO A 6 -27.95 36.47 9.02
N PRO A 7 -29.07 35.99 8.44
CA PRO A 7 -29.39 34.57 8.27
C PRO A 7 -28.57 33.83 7.18
N ASP A 8 -27.47 34.39 6.68
CA ASP A 8 -26.74 33.83 5.53
C ASP A 8 -25.23 33.61 5.78
N ALA A 9 -24.83 33.51 7.05
CA ALA A 9 -23.51 33.02 7.40
C ALA A 9 -23.54 31.48 7.49
N ALA A 10 -23.76 30.81 6.36
CA ALA A 10 -23.45 29.39 6.24
C ALA A 10 -21.97 29.19 6.62
N PRO A 11 -21.63 28.22 7.50
CA PRO A 11 -20.23 28.00 7.86
C PRO A 11 -19.44 27.68 6.58
N PRO A 12 -18.24 28.24 6.42
CA PRO A 12 -17.41 27.94 5.25
C PRO A 12 -17.20 26.42 5.20
N ILE A 13 -17.61 25.82 4.08
CA ILE A 13 -17.37 24.39 3.81
C ILE A 13 -15.86 24.19 3.97
N PRO A 14 -15.40 23.39 4.96
CA PRO A 14 -13.98 23.20 5.15
C PRO A 14 -13.40 22.62 3.85
N PRO A 15 -12.23 23.08 3.39
CA PRO A 15 -11.61 22.55 2.18
C PRO A 15 -11.52 21.03 2.30
N PRO A 16 -11.71 20.25 1.22
CA PRO A 16 -11.65 18.80 1.26
C PRO A 16 -10.32 18.42 1.91
N SER A 17 -10.40 17.95 3.15
CA SER A 17 -9.23 17.68 3.95
C SER A 17 -8.46 16.60 3.20
N SER A 18 -7.18 16.79 2.92
CA SER A 18 -6.35 15.86 2.13
C SER A 18 -6.43 14.38 2.58
N ARG A 19 -6.86 14.13 3.83
CA ARG A 19 -7.21 12.81 4.37
C ARG A 19 -8.39 12.13 3.69
N LEU A 20 -9.38 12.88 3.20
CA LEU A 20 -10.54 12.35 2.48
C LEU A 20 -10.12 11.81 1.11
N LEU A 21 -9.21 12.51 0.43
CA LEU A 21 -8.72 12.11 -0.90
C LEU A 21 -7.96 10.77 -0.85
N ALA A 22 -7.12 10.54 0.16
CA ALA A 22 -6.39 9.28 0.29
C ALA A 22 -7.34 8.09 0.51
N GLY A 23 -8.39 8.28 1.31
CA GLY A 23 -9.43 7.27 1.51
C GLY A 23 -10.21 6.99 0.22
N GLU A 24 -10.60 8.02 -0.50
CA GLU A 24 -11.33 7.89 -1.78
C GLU A 24 -10.51 7.19 -2.88
N ILE A 25 -9.21 7.49 -2.96
CA ILE A 25 -8.28 6.81 -3.88
C ILE A 25 -8.17 5.33 -3.52
N VAL A 26 -7.97 5.02 -2.24
CA VAL A 26 -7.94 3.63 -1.76
C VAL A 26 -9.24 2.91 -2.07
N ASP A 27 -10.38 3.59 -1.91
CA ASP A 27 -11.70 3.03 -2.20
C ASP A 27 -11.90 2.73 -3.68
N LEU A 28 -11.39 3.60 -4.56
CA LEU A 28 -11.40 3.35 -6.00
C LEU A 28 -10.56 2.13 -6.35
N VAL A 29 -9.34 2.04 -5.81
CA VAL A 29 -8.44 0.89 -6.03
C VAL A 29 -9.05 -0.41 -5.47
N CYS A 30 -9.69 -0.36 -4.31
CA CYS A 30 -10.33 -1.54 -3.72
C CYS A 30 -11.50 -2.04 -4.57
N ARG A 31 -12.30 -1.15 -5.17
CA ARG A 31 -13.38 -1.54 -6.09
C ARG A 31 -12.88 -2.25 -7.34
N ALA A 32 -11.68 -1.92 -7.81
CA ALA A 32 -11.08 -2.61 -8.95
C ALA A 32 -10.80 -4.11 -8.66
N SER A 33 -10.73 -4.53 -7.40
CA SER A 33 -10.59 -5.97 -7.04
C SER A 33 -11.82 -6.82 -7.38
N GLU A 34 -12.97 -6.20 -7.64
CA GLU A 34 -14.20 -6.90 -8.03
C GLU A 34 -14.17 -7.32 -9.51
N ILE A 35 -13.22 -6.80 -10.29
CA ILE A 35 -13.01 -7.20 -11.68
C ILE A 35 -12.35 -8.58 -11.69
N ILE A 36 -13.00 -9.54 -12.34
CA ILE A 36 -12.55 -10.93 -12.42
C ILE A 36 -11.44 -11.04 -13.47
N ASP A 37 -10.26 -10.54 -13.14
CA ASP A 37 -9.06 -10.62 -13.97
C ASP A 37 -7.80 -10.72 -13.10
N GLU A 38 -6.97 -11.73 -13.35
CA GLU A 38 -5.78 -12.03 -12.56
C GLU A 38 -4.72 -10.92 -12.61
N SER A 39 -4.63 -10.23 -13.75
CA SER A 39 -3.69 -9.11 -13.91
C SER A 39 -4.16 -7.90 -13.13
N VAL A 40 -5.47 -7.65 -13.08
CA VAL A 40 -6.06 -6.58 -12.28
C VAL A 40 -5.86 -6.84 -10.79
N GLU A 41 -6.06 -8.08 -10.32
CA GLU A 41 -5.79 -8.46 -8.93
C GLU A 41 -4.35 -8.12 -8.52
N LEU A 42 -3.35 -8.48 -9.33
CA LEU A 42 -1.94 -8.15 -9.07
C LEU A 42 -1.68 -6.65 -9.04
N HIS A 43 -2.30 -5.88 -9.95
CA HIS A 43 -2.17 -4.43 -9.95
C HIS A 43 -2.80 -3.80 -8.71
N VAL A 44 -3.96 -4.28 -8.28
CA VAL A 44 -4.60 -3.84 -7.03
C VAL A 44 -3.69 -4.14 -5.84
N LEU A 45 -3.18 -5.37 -5.71
CA LEU A 45 -2.24 -5.74 -4.64
C LEU A 45 -1.01 -4.82 -4.64
N LYS A 46 -0.46 -4.51 -5.81
CA LYS A 46 0.70 -3.64 -5.96
C LYS A 46 0.39 -2.23 -5.49
N CYS A 47 -0.68 -1.63 -5.99
CA CYS A 47 -1.12 -0.29 -5.63
C CYS A 47 -1.39 -0.17 -4.13
N LEU A 48 -2.07 -1.15 -3.54
CA LEU A 48 -2.38 -1.16 -2.12
C LEU A 48 -1.12 -1.33 -1.26
N LEU A 49 -0.21 -2.22 -1.65
CA LEU A 49 1.06 -2.42 -0.93
C LEU A 49 1.93 -1.16 -1.01
N THR A 50 2.02 -0.54 -2.17
CA THR A 50 2.70 0.75 -2.36
C THR A 50 2.07 1.83 -1.49
N ALA A 51 0.74 1.94 -1.49
CA ALA A 51 0.02 2.96 -0.72
C ALA A 51 0.28 2.84 0.79
N VAL A 52 0.23 1.62 1.34
CA VAL A 52 0.51 1.38 2.78
C VAL A 52 2.00 1.55 3.10
N SER A 53 2.88 1.17 2.18
CA SER A 53 4.34 1.26 2.35
C SER A 53 4.90 2.66 2.10
N SER A 54 4.13 3.55 1.49
CA SER A 54 4.54 4.92 1.21
C SER A 54 4.71 5.74 2.49
N LYS A 55 5.71 6.64 2.50
CA LYS A 55 5.98 7.59 3.59
C LYS A 55 5.11 8.85 3.47
N THR A 56 4.72 9.20 2.25
CA THR A 56 3.94 10.40 1.92
C THR A 56 2.44 10.12 1.90
N PHE A 57 2.04 8.90 1.53
CA PHE A 57 0.64 8.49 1.48
C PHE A 57 0.22 7.82 2.80
N ARG A 58 -0.44 8.58 3.67
CA ARG A 58 -0.81 8.11 5.02
C ARG A 58 -2.16 7.41 5.04
N VAL A 59 -2.15 6.09 4.88
CA VAL A 59 -3.36 5.23 5.04
C VAL A 59 -3.56 4.85 6.51
N HIS A 60 -4.69 5.26 7.11
CA HIS A 60 -5.01 4.96 8.51
C HIS A 60 -6.49 4.62 8.71
N GLY A 61 -6.81 4.02 9.86
CA GLY A 61 -8.17 3.79 10.33
C GLY A 61 -9.01 2.96 9.35
N ARG A 62 -10.16 3.49 8.93
CA ARG A 62 -11.12 2.79 8.06
C ARG A 62 -10.52 2.40 6.70
N ALA A 63 -9.69 3.26 6.12
CA ALA A 63 -9.05 2.98 4.83
C ALA A 63 -8.07 1.80 4.94
N LEU A 64 -7.27 1.75 6.01
CA LEU A 64 -6.33 0.64 6.23
C LEU A 64 -7.05 -0.70 6.41
N LEU A 65 -8.13 -0.71 7.22
CA LEU A 65 -8.93 -1.92 7.40
C LEU A 65 -9.57 -2.40 6.09
N ARG A 66 -9.99 -1.47 5.23
CA ARG A 66 -10.51 -1.79 3.91
C ARG A 66 -9.43 -2.41 3.02
N VAL A 67 -8.22 -1.84 2.97
CA VAL A 67 -7.10 -2.42 2.23
C VAL A 67 -6.82 -3.86 2.66
N VAL A 68 -6.69 -4.09 3.96
CA VAL A 68 -6.42 -5.43 4.51
C VAL A 68 -7.54 -6.40 4.14
N ARG A 69 -8.80 -5.98 4.25
CA ARG A 69 -9.95 -6.80 3.84
C ARG A 69 -9.92 -7.13 2.35
N THR A 70 -9.64 -6.15 1.50
CA THR A 70 -9.55 -6.36 0.04
C THR A 70 -8.46 -7.37 -0.30
N CYS A 71 -7.25 -7.22 0.24
CA CYS A 71 -6.17 -8.17 0.00
C CYS A 71 -6.49 -9.57 0.52
N TYR A 72 -7.19 -9.69 1.66
CA TYR A 72 -7.65 -10.97 2.18
C TYR A 72 -8.71 -11.62 1.29
N ASN A 73 -9.63 -10.81 0.72
CA ASN A 73 -10.60 -11.30 -0.25
C ASN A 73 -9.91 -11.82 -1.52
N VAL A 74 -8.89 -11.13 -2.03
CA VAL A 74 -8.09 -11.63 -3.17
C VAL A 74 -7.37 -12.93 -2.80
N PHE A 75 -6.80 -13.03 -1.60
CA PHE A 75 -6.17 -14.25 -1.11
C PHE A 75 -7.11 -15.47 -1.10
N LEU A 76 -8.37 -15.30 -0.69
CA LEU A 76 -9.33 -16.40 -0.63
C LEU A 76 -10.11 -16.62 -1.93
N GLY A 77 -10.32 -15.57 -2.71
CA GLY A 77 -11.21 -15.56 -3.88
C GLY A 77 -10.52 -15.72 -5.22
N SER A 78 -9.20 -15.48 -5.29
CA SER A 78 -8.46 -15.59 -6.55
C SER A 78 -8.35 -17.04 -7.00
N LYS A 79 -8.40 -17.25 -8.32
CA LYS A 79 -8.19 -18.57 -8.94
C LYS A 79 -6.72 -18.91 -9.17
N SER A 80 -5.83 -17.92 -9.08
CA SER A 80 -4.40 -18.07 -9.33
C SER A 80 -3.65 -18.25 -8.01
N GLU A 81 -2.95 -19.37 -7.86
CA GLU A 81 -2.10 -19.64 -6.68
C GLU A 81 -0.98 -18.60 -6.52
N VAL A 82 -0.50 -18.02 -7.64
CA VAL A 82 0.46 -16.92 -7.63
C VAL A 82 -0.16 -15.67 -7.00
N ASN A 83 -1.40 -15.33 -7.36
CA ASN A 83 -2.11 -14.18 -6.81
C ASN A 83 -2.46 -14.39 -5.34
N GLN A 84 -2.87 -15.59 -4.95
CA GLN A 84 -3.09 -15.93 -3.54
C GLN A 84 -1.81 -15.78 -2.72
N SER A 85 -0.70 -16.35 -3.20
CA SER A 85 0.62 -16.24 -2.57
C SER A 85 1.10 -14.79 -2.48
N THR A 86 0.90 -14.02 -3.55
CA THR A 86 1.23 -12.59 -3.61
C THR A 86 0.40 -11.78 -2.63
N ALA A 87 -0.91 -12.06 -2.52
CA ALA A 87 -1.81 -11.38 -1.59
C ALA A 87 -1.42 -11.67 -0.14
N LYS A 88 -1.12 -12.94 0.19
CA LYS A 88 -0.64 -13.35 1.50
C LYS A 88 0.65 -12.62 1.87
N ALA A 89 1.63 -12.62 0.98
CA ALA A 89 2.90 -11.92 1.17
C ALA A 89 2.71 -10.40 1.35
N SER A 90 1.87 -9.79 0.52
CA SER A 90 1.56 -8.36 0.58
C SER A 90 0.89 -7.99 1.89
N LEU A 91 -0.07 -8.80 2.37
CA LEU A 91 -0.72 -8.62 3.67
C LEU A 91 0.29 -8.65 4.82
N THR A 92 1.17 -9.65 4.85
CA THR A 92 2.21 -9.73 5.88
C THR A 92 3.12 -8.51 5.83
N GLN A 93 3.58 -8.12 4.64
CA GLN A 93 4.43 -6.94 4.46
C GLN A 93 3.73 -5.66 4.95
N MET A 94 2.46 -5.44 4.59
CA MET A 94 1.68 -4.28 5.05
C MET A 94 1.63 -4.21 6.58
N LEU A 95 1.35 -5.34 7.25
CA LEU A 95 1.29 -5.39 8.71
C LEU A 95 2.65 -5.09 9.34
N THR A 96 3.72 -5.69 8.83
CA THR A 96 5.09 -5.42 9.31
C THR A 96 5.46 -3.95 9.14
N VAL A 97 5.11 -3.31 8.02
CA VAL A 97 5.31 -1.87 7.84
C VAL A 97 4.58 -1.07 8.91
N VAL A 98 3.30 -1.37 9.14
CA VAL A 98 2.47 -0.65 10.12
C VAL A 98 3.01 -0.82 11.53
N PHE A 99 3.33 -2.05 11.95
CA PHE A 99 3.86 -2.31 13.29
C PHE A 99 5.25 -1.71 13.49
N HIS A 100 6.13 -1.79 12.49
CA HIS A 100 7.45 -1.18 12.59
C HIS A 100 7.39 0.34 12.73
N ARG A 101 6.49 1.01 11.98
CA ARG A 101 6.23 2.46 12.12
C ARG A 101 5.66 2.81 13.48
N LEU A 102 4.79 1.94 14.02
CA LEU A 102 4.22 2.10 15.36
C LEU A 102 5.31 2.03 16.44
N GLU A 103 6.21 1.04 16.36
CA GLU A 103 7.33 0.87 17.29
C GLU A 103 8.34 2.03 17.21
N ALA A 104 8.65 2.49 16.00
CA ALA A 104 9.56 3.63 15.79
C ALA A 104 8.94 4.98 16.18
N GLY A 105 7.64 5.04 16.45
CA GLY A 105 6.90 6.29 16.69
C GLY A 105 6.90 7.25 15.49
N SER A 106 7.29 6.79 14.29
CA SER A 106 7.46 7.61 13.10
C SER A 106 6.85 6.95 11.87
N SER A 107 6.08 7.73 11.12
CA SER A 107 5.49 7.30 9.84
C SER A 107 6.53 7.19 8.71
N GLU A 108 7.75 7.69 8.92
CA GLU A 108 8.84 7.68 7.94
C GLU A 108 9.80 6.50 8.10
N ALA A 109 9.62 5.70 9.17
CA ALA A 109 10.43 4.51 9.40
C ALA A 109 10.30 3.54 8.21
N SER A 110 11.45 3.19 7.64
CA SER A 110 11.55 2.22 6.55
C SER A 110 11.62 0.83 7.14
N ALA A 111 10.50 0.10 7.11
CA ALA A 111 10.50 -1.28 7.55
C ALA A 111 11.31 -2.16 6.58
N PRO A 112 12.07 -3.15 7.09
CA PRO A 112 12.73 -4.11 6.23
C PRO A 112 11.69 -4.94 5.46
N ALA A 113 12.02 -5.30 4.22
CA ALA A 113 11.21 -6.25 3.46
C ALA A 113 11.31 -7.63 4.12
N ILE A 114 10.16 -8.28 4.32
CA ILE A 114 10.13 -9.63 4.91
C ILE A 114 10.63 -10.62 3.86
N VAL A 115 11.47 -11.57 4.29
CA VAL A 115 11.84 -12.72 3.46
C VAL A 115 10.63 -13.66 3.38
N VAL A 116 9.83 -13.51 2.33
CA VAL A 116 8.58 -14.28 2.07
C VAL A 116 8.78 -15.81 1.96
N ALA A 117 10.01 -16.31 1.94
CA ALA A 117 10.32 -17.73 1.75
C ALA A 117 9.73 -18.62 2.87
N ASP A 118 9.71 -18.12 4.11
CA ASP A 118 9.10 -18.85 5.23
C ASP A 118 7.57 -18.75 5.26
N LEU A 119 6.99 -17.70 4.68
CA LEU A 119 5.55 -17.47 4.62
C LEU A 119 4.85 -18.30 3.54
N LEU A 120 5.57 -18.64 2.47
CA LEU A 120 5.06 -19.35 1.30
C LEU A 120 5.43 -20.82 1.26
N ARG A 121 5.83 -21.41 2.39
CA ARG A 121 5.93 -22.87 2.46
C ARG A 121 4.60 -23.45 1.96
N PRO A 122 4.61 -24.25 0.88
CA PRO A 122 3.39 -24.82 0.34
C PRO A 122 2.66 -25.56 1.45
N SER A 123 1.38 -25.24 1.66
CA SER A 123 0.54 -26.14 2.44
C SER A 123 0.58 -27.50 1.75
N GLU A 124 0.78 -28.59 2.50
CA GLU A 124 1.02 -29.98 2.05
C GLU A 124 -0.10 -30.61 1.18
N LYS A 125 -0.94 -29.82 0.50
CA LYS A 125 -2.09 -30.27 -0.29
C LYS A 125 -1.82 -30.50 -1.78
N SER A 126 -0.63 -30.21 -2.30
CA SER A 126 -0.26 -30.59 -3.67
C SER A 126 0.78 -31.72 -3.66
N LYS A 127 0.52 -32.75 -4.48
CA LYS A 127 1.48 -33.85 -4.73
C LYS A 127 2.85 -33.28 -5.09
N PRO A 128 3.96 -33.88 -4.60
CA PRO A 128 5.31 -33.45 -4.96
C PRO A 128 5.61 -33.97 -6.36
N SER A 129 5.41 -33.16 -7.39
CA SER A 129 5.90 -33.51 -8.73
C SER A 129 6.62 -32.38 -9.46
N ASP A 130 6.40 -31.11 -9.11
CA ASP A 130 7.02 -29.99 -9.84
C ASP A 130 7.68 -28.99 -8.87
N GLY A 131 8.89 -29.31 -8.40
CA GLY A 131 9.68 -28.45 -7.51
C GLY A 131 10.11 -27.12 -8.15
N ASP A 132 10.03 -27.02 -9.48
CA ASP A 132 10.43 -25.84 -10.26
C ASP A 132 9.38 -24.72 -10.17
N GLY A 133 8.10 -25.04 -10.41
CA GLY A 133 7.02 -24.04 -10.42
C GLY A 133 6.77 -23.38 -9.06
N VAL A 134 6.97 -24.11 -7.95
CA VAL A 134 6.88 -23.55 -6.60
C VAL A 134 7.99 -22.52 -6.36
N GLN A 135 9.21 -22.83 -6.80
CA GLN A 135 10.35 -21.93 -6.63
C GLN A 135 10.19 -20.68 -7.51
N GLU A 136 9.70 -20.82 -8.74
CA GLU A 136 9.37 -19.69 -9.61
C GLU A 136 8.31 -18.77 -8.99
N MET A 137 7.25 -19.35 -8.43
CA MET A 137 6.22 -18.58 -7.70
C MET A 137 6.82 -17.83 -6.52
N VAL A 138 7.64 -18.49 -5.70
CA VAL A 138 8.33 -17.83 -4.57
C VAL A 138 9.20 -16.68 -5.08
N ASN A 139 9.97 -16.89 -6.15
CA ASN A 139 10.82 -15.86 -6.75
C ASN A 139 10.00 -14.67 -7.28
N PHE A 140 8.86 -14.93 -7.92
CA PHE A 140 7.95 -13.89 -8.38
C PHE A 140 7.43 -13.05 -7.21
N VAL A 141 6.93 -13.69 -6.16
CA VAL A 141 6.35 -12.97 -5.01
C VAL A 141 7.41 -12.14 -4.28
N GLN A 142 8.62 -12.69 -4.14
CA GLN A 142 9.77 -11.95 -3.60
C GLN A 142 10.10 -10.72 -4.45
N SER A 143 10.16 -10.88 -5.78
CA SER A 143 10.39 -9.79 -6.71
C SER A 143 9.29 -8.72 -6.62
N PHE A 144 8.03 -9.15 -6.52
CA PHE A 144 6.87 -8.28 -6.38
C PHE A 144 6.96 -7.40 -5.13
N VAL A 145 7.15 -8.01 -3.95
CA VAL A 145 7.23 -7.30 -2.67
C VAL A 145 8.50 -6.44 -2.61
N GLY A 146 9.64 -7.01 -2.98
CA GLY A 146 10.93 -6.32 -2.95
C GLY A 146 10.95 -5.09 -3.87
N LYS A 147 10.40 -5.19 -5.07
CA LYS A 147 10.31 -4.07 -6.01
C LYS A 147 9.44 -2.94 -5.47
N VAL A 148 8.29 -3.24 -4.88
CA VAL A 148 7.40 -2.21 -4.30
C VAL A 148 8.08 -1.44 -3.17
N ILE A 149 8.80 -2.13 -2.29
CA ILE A 149 9.54 -1.48 -1.20
C ILE A 149 10.73 -0.66 -1.74
N ALA A 150 11.44 -1.18 -2.74
CA ALA A 150 12.54 -0.48 -3.39
C ALA A 150 12.07 0.80 -4.11
N ASP A 151 10.99 0.72 -4.90
CA ASP A 151 10.41 1.86 -5.61
C ASP A 151 10.00 2.99 -4.64
N MET A 152 9.53 2.65 -3.44
CA MET A 152 9.21 3.66 -2.41
C MET A 152 10.43 4.28 -1.75
N ASN A 153 11.55 3.55 -1.67
CA ASN A 153 12.81 4.11 -1.19
C ASN A 153 13.47 5.02 -2.24
N THR A 154 13.32 4.73 -3.54
CA THR A 154 13.88 5.56 -4.63
C THR A 154 13.10 6.85 -4.89
N VAL A 155 11.78 6.86 -4.69
CA VAL A 155 10.91 8.05 -4.89
C VAL A 155 11.20 9.19 -3.89
N THR A 156 12.03 8.98 -2.87
CA THR A 156 12.30 9.98 -1.83
C THR A 156 13.29 11.10 -2.26
N LEU A 157 13.88 11.07 -3.47
CA LEU A 157 14.95 12.03 -3.85
C LEU A 157 14.76 12.85 -5.15
N THR A 158 13.68 12.66 -5.93
CA THR A 158 13.61 13.31 -7.26
C THR A 158 12.40 14.22 -7.53
N THR A 159 11.39 14.32 -6.65
CA THR A 159 10.13 15.00 -7.04
C THR A 159 9.76 16.31 -6.33
N PHE A 160 10.62 16.89 -5.48
CA PHE A 160 10.38 18.25 -4.94
C PHE A 160 11.59 19.21 -5.01
N GLY A 161 12.69 18.78 -5.64
CA GLY A 161 13.75 19.69 -6.07
C GLY A 161 13.37 20.36 -7.38
N GLY A 162 12.42 21.30 -7.35
CA GLY A 162 12.28 22.25 -8.44
C GLY A 162 13.63 22.98 -8.64
N PRO A 163 13.95 23.44 -9.87
CA PRO A 163 15.24 24.06 -10.19
C PRO A 163 15.61 25.32 -9.36
N ASP A 164 14.73 25.80 -8.48
CA ASP A 164 15.02 26.90 -7.54
C ASP A 164 15.72 26.49 -6.24
N ALA A 165 15.69 25.22 -5.83
CA ALA A 165 16.32 24.80 -4.56
C ALA A 165 17.87 24.74 -4.62
N ALA A 166 18.43 24.64 -5.83
CA ALA A 166 19.88 24.64 -6.03
C ALA A 166 20.50 26.05 -5.93
N ALA A 167 19.71 27.11 -6.10
CA ALA A 167 20.22 28.49 -6.09
C ALA A 167 20.47 29.04 -4.68
N THR A 168 19.79 28.52 -3.64
CA THR A 168 19.91 29.06 -2.27
C THR A 168 21.05 28.42 -1.46
N ALA A 169 21.61 27.28 -1.88
CA ALA A 169 22.70 26.61 -1.17
C ALA A 169 24.11 27.08 -1.57
N ALA A 170 24.24 27.97 -2.56
CA ALA A 170 25.53 28.49 -3.05
C ALA A 170 25.87 29.92 -2.55
N ALA A 171 25.08 30.48 -1.64
CA ALA A 171 25.24 31.86 -1.15
C ALA A 171 25.28 31.99 0.39
N ALA A 172 25.77 30.98 1.09
CA ALA A 172 26.08 31.06 2.53
C ALA A 172 27.49 30.52 2.81
#